data_AF-A0A9W9K8J6-F1
#
_entry.id   AF-A0A9W9K8J6-F1
#
_cell.length_a   1.000
_cell.length_b   1.000
_cell.length_c   1.000
_cell.angle_alpha   90.00
_cell.angle_beta   90.00
_cell.angle_gamma   90.00
#
_symmetry.space_group_name_H-M   'P 1'
#
loop_
_entity.id
_entity.type
_entity.pdbx_description
1 polymer ?
#
loop_
_entity_poly.entity_id
_entity_poly.type
_entity_poly.pdbx_seq_one_letter_code
_entity_poly.pdbx_strand_id
1 'polypeptide(L)'
;MAQQEYPMTTEEEATMRDNLIDVWILGGKCCAWHALGPPADLDGWYAPSGRIDYTAALACSAALRGNCDELQDILDCEPRRREIFYGKFQGQLRVDILNHSSDFGQVRSLEVASETGTADIMKRLTSNECDMDRAQQIWFRKYFLAMTARAGNWNGLKALVEFIRSHPRLVAPGLGLCSLAWRFRPAIRGALRGRNFDILDLLSHELADEVDMIEFNFEVLMQAIISGKVDAVKYALRRRDVDVNGRHINNYKYSPLFTALYDSPITPKLPIMTLLLENGADVHQGNSKTGETLMECAVAKGCNEIVKLIVDHESKLPGSQQTSPYIKRRREMLQTAVRYKSASLIEILFMHNQHLFYSQRKRTFTVRREGQAMGDSEKRFSEIEGQGEVVYIVTVHQNKEKLRL
;
A
#
# COMPACT_ATOMS: atom_id res chain seq x y z
N MET A 1 -5.99 -57.49 9.68
CA MET A 1 -6.84 -56.96 10.76
C MET A 1 -7.68 -55.87 10.16
N ALA A 2 -8.97 -56.13 9.92
CA ALA A 2 -9.90 -55.15 9.39
C ALA A 2 -10.01 -53.98 10.37
N GLN A 3 -9.80 -52.76 9.88
CA GLN A 3 -10.18 -51.55 10.62
C GLN A 3 -11.71 -51.61 10.75
N GLN A 4 -12.21 -51.76 11.98
CA GLN A 4 -13.62 -51.56 12.28
C GLN A 4 -13.92 -50.09 11.99
N GLU A 5 -14.53 -49.80 10.84
CA GLU A 5 -15.27 -48.57 10.64
C GLU A 5 -16.48 -48.64 11.56
N TYR A 6 -16.45 -47.89 12.66
CA TYR A 6 -17.64 -47.63 13.45
C TYR A 6 -18.53 -46.72 12.61
N PRO A 7 -19.78 -47.14 12.27
CA PRO A 7 -20.70 -46.28 11.54
C PRO A 7 -21.02 -45.07 12.42
N MET A 8 -20.85 -43.86 11.88
CA MET A 8 -21.23 -42.63 12.57
C MET A 8 -22.72 -42.69 12.93
N THR A 9 -23.06 -42.18 14.10
CA THR A 9 -24.44 -41.99 14.53
C THR A 9 -25.13 -40.94 13.65
N THR A 10 -26.46 -40.97 13.55
CA THR A 10 -27.23 -39.99 12.76
C THR A 10 -27.02 -38.54 13.21
N GLU A 11 -26.64 -38.34 14.47
CA GLU A 11 -26.30 -37.03 15.04
C GLU A 11 -24.90 -36.57 14.60
N GLU A 12 -23.92 -37.48 14.56
CA GLU A 12 -22.58 -37.23 14.00
C GLU A 12 -22.65 -36.93 12.50
N GLU A 13 -23.49 -37.64 11.74
CA GLU A 13 -23.72 -37.38 10.31
C GLU A 13 -24.37 -36.00 10.05
N ALA A 14 -25.35 -35.60 10.88
CA ALA A 14 -25.99 -34.29 10.78
C ALA A 14 -25.01 -33.16 11.12
N THR A 15 -24.24 -33.32 12.19
CA THR A 15 -23.20 -32.36 12.60
C THR A 15 -22.12 -32.22 11.53
N MET A 16 -21.66 -33.34 10.95
CA MET A 16 -20.71 -33.33 9.84
C MET A 16 -21.28 -32.62 8.61
N ARG A 17 -22.57 -32.83 8.29
CA ARG A 17 -23.25 -32.15 7.18
C ARG A 17 -23.32 -30.63 7.41
N ASP A 18 -23.66 -30.17 8.60
CA ASP A 18 -23.73 -28.74 8.93
C ASP A 18 -22.33 -28.09 8.87
N ASN A 19 -21.32 -28.78 9.39
CA ASN A 19 -19.93 -28.34 9.27
C ASN A 19 -19.47 -28.23 7.80
N LEU A 20 -19.93 -29.15 6.94
CA LEU A 20 -19.66 -29.12 5.50
C LEU A 20 -20.42 -27.99 4.77
N ILE A 21 -21.57 -27.54 5.29
CA ILE A 21 -22.31 -26.38 4.77
C ILE A 21 -21.57 -25.08 5.11
N ASP A 22 -21.08 -24.92 6.34
CA ASP A 22 -20.23 -23.80 6.73
C ASP A 22 -18.99 -23.70 5.85
N VAL A 23 -18.38 -24.85 5.60
CA VAL A 23 -17.27 -25.04 4.68
C VAL A 23 -17.71 -24.58 3.28
N TRP A 24 -18.80 -25.09 2.73
CA TRP A 24 -19.32 -24.67 1.43
C TRP A 24 -19.57 -23.14 1.32
N ILE A 25 -20.06 -22.49 2.39
CA ILE A 25 -20.20 -21.02 2.45
C ILE A 25 -18.84 -20.32 2.34
N LEU A 26 -17.79 -20.86 2.96
CA LEU A 26 -16.41 -20.36 2.80
C LEU A 26 -15.93 -20.52 1.34
N GLY A 27 -16.27 -21.62 0.67
CA GLY A 27 -16.00 -21.88 -0.75
C GLY A 27 -16.81 -21.00 -1.71
N GLY A 28 -18.00 -20.53 -1.31
CA GLY A 28 -18.85 -19.60 -2.07
C GLY A 28 -18.20 -18.23 -2.34
N LYS A 29 -17.15 -17.85 -1.59
CA LYS A 29 -16.30 -16.69 -1.89
C LYS A 29 -15.39 -16.90 -3.12
N CYS A 30 -15.26 -18.14 -3.62
CA CYS A 30 -14.52 -18.53 -4.84
C CYS A 30 -15.26 -19.63 -5.63
N CYS A 31 -16.20 -19.25 -6.50
CA CYS A 31 -16.78 -20.05 -7.61
C CYS A 31 -17.72 -21.24 -7.28
N ALA A 32 -19.01 -20.93 -7.08
CA ALA A 32 -20.20 -21.37 -7.85
C ALA A 32 -20.43 -22.81 -8.41
N TRP A 33 -19.56 -23.83 -8.26
CA TRP A 33 -19.77 -25.11 -8.98
C TRP A 33 -20.75 -26.10 -8.30
N HIS A 34 -20.94 -26.03 -6.98
CA HIS A 34 -21.79 -26.98 -6.23
C HIS A 34 -23.19 -26.47 -5.86
N ALA A 35 -23.53 -25.21 -6.18
CA ALA A 35 -24.87 -24.65 -5.95
C ALA A 35 -25.95 -25.23 -6.90
N LEU A 36 -25.53 -25.99 -7.93
CA LEU A 36 -26.37 -26.41 -9.05
C LEU A 36 -26.27 -27.90 -9.35
N GLY A 37 -25.82 -28.74 -8.40
CA GLY A 37 -25.56 -30.16 -8.65
C GLY A 37 -26.67 -30.81 -9.49
N PRO A 38 -26.34 -31.65 -10.49
CA PRO A 38 -26.54 -33.11 -10.28
C PRO A 38 -25.67 -33.95 -11.28
N PRO A 39 -25.98 -35.21 -11.67
CA PRO A 39 -26.68 -36.36 -11.06
C PRO A 39 -25.78 -37.64 -11.08
N ALA A 40 -26.36 -38.77 -10.70
CA ALA A 40 -25.76 -40.10 -10.51
C ALA A 40 -25.03 -40.79 -11.69
N ASP A 41 -24.70 -40.18 -12.83
CA ASP A 41 -24.20 -40.95 -14.02
C ASP A 41 -23.13 -40.24 -14.87
N LEU A 42 -22.00 -39.81 -14.30
CA LEU A 42 -20.83 -39.36 -15.08
C LEU A 42 -19.54 -40.08 -14.65
N ASP A 43 -19.40 -41.30 -15.14
CA ASP A 43 -18.14 -42.04 -15.15
C ASP A 43 -17.11 -41.38 -16.08
N GLY A 44 -15.95 -41.03 -15.52
CA GLY A 44 -14.70 -41.49 -16.13
C GLY A 44 -13.62 -40.48 -16.53
N TRP A 45 -13.84 -39.16 -16.59
CA TRP A 45 -12.83 -38.28 -17.23
C TRP A 45 -12.43 -36.99 -16.49
N TYR A 46 -12.99 -36.73 -15.30
CA TYR A 46 -12.48 -35.72 -14.36
C TYR A 46 -12.61 -36.26 -12.93
N ALA A 47 -11.77 -37.24 -12.59
CA ALA A 47 -11.63 -37.66 -11.20
C ALA A 47 -10.84 -36.57 -10.46
N PRO A 48 -11.36 -35.96 -9.38
CA PRO A 48 -10.53 -35.23 -8.44
C PRO A 48 -9.57 -36.25 -7.84
N SER A 49 -8.33 -36.29 -8.32
CA SER A 49 -7.27 -37.09 -7.72
C SER A 49 -6.80 -36.39 -6.45
N GLY A 50 -7.63 -36.43 -5.41
CA GLY A 50 -7.39 -35.80 -4.12
C GLY A 50 -8.49 -36.16 -3.14
N ARG A 51 -8.15 -36.79 -2.02
CA ARG A 51 -9.08 -36.92 -0.89
C ARG A 51 -9.38 -35.50 -0.42
N ILE A 52 -10.66 -35.13 -0.29
CA ILE A 52 -11.04 -33.93 0.46
C ILE A 52 -10.42 -34.08 1.85
N ASP A 53 -9.53 -33.16 2.22
CA ASP A 53 -8.97 -33.10 3.57
C ASP A 53 -10.04 -32.53 4.51
N TYR A 54 -10.85 -33.44 5.05
CA TYR A 54 -11.95 -33.11 5.97
C TYR A 54 -11.44 -32.43 7.25
N THR A 55 -10.21 -32.69 7.67
CA THR A 55 -9.63 -32.09 8.88
C THR A 55 -9.43 -30.60 8.70
N ALA A 56 -8.87 -30.16 7.56
CA ALA A 56 -8.71 -28.74 7.28
C ALA A 56 -10.07 -28.02 7.20
N ALA A 57 -11.07 -28.67 6.60
CA ALA A 57 -12.43 -28.16 6.49
C ALA A 57 -13.13 -28.05 7.86
N LEU A 58 -13.04 -29.08 8.70
CA LEU A 58 -13.58 -29.08 10.05
C LEU A 58 -12.88 -28.04 10.93
N ALA A 59 -11.56 -27.90 10.82
CA ALA A 59 -10.82 -26.86 11.52
C ALA A 59 -11.24 -25.45 11.07
N CYS A 60 -11.53 -25.24 9.78
CA CYS A 60 -12.07 -23.98 9.28
C CYS A 60 -13.49 -23.71 9.82
N SER A 61 -14.36 -24.71 9.86
CA SER A 61 -15.71 -24.59 10.42
C SER A 61 -15.68 -24.31 11.93
N ALA A 62 -14.85 -25.03 12.70
CA ALA A 62 -14.68 -24.78 14.13
C ALA A 62 -14.13 -23.37 14.38
N ALA A 63 -13.18 -22.92 13.57
CA ALA A 63 -12.66 -21.54 13.62
C ALA A 63 -13.75 -20.50 13.31
N LEU A 64 -14.58 -20.74 12.30
CA LEU A 64 -15.68 -19.86 11.89
C LEU A 64 -16.76 -19.74 12.98
N ARG A 65 -17.11 -20.87 13.62
CA ARG A 65 -18.13 -20.94 14.68
C ARG A 65 -17.62 -20.49 16.04
N GLY A 66 -16.33 -20.23 16.20
CA GLY A 66 -15.78 -19.86 17.49
C GLY A 66 -15.56 -21.06 18.43
N ASN A 67 -15.66 -22.30 17.94
CA ASN A 67 -15.64 -23.50 18.79
C ASN A 67 -14.20 -23.96 19.09
N CYS A 68 -13.67 -23.53 20.23
CA CYS A 68 -12.30 -23.82 20.64
C CYS A 68 -12.06 -25.28 20.99
N ASP A 69 -13.06 -25.96 21.55
CA ASP A 69 -12.93 -27.34 22.04
C ASP A 69 -12.96 -28.31 20.86
N GLU A 70 -13.92 -28.16 19.95
CA GLU A 70 -13.95 -28.92 18.69
C GLU A 70 -12.68 -28.71 17.87
N LEU A 71 -12.17 -27.47 17.79
CA LEU A 71 -10.91 -27.20 17.13
C LEU A 71 -9.74 -27.93 17.81
N GLN A 72 -9.71 -27.97 19.15
CA GLN A 72 -8.69 -28.66 19.89
C GLN A 72 -8.77 -30.17 19.69
N ASP A 73 -9.97 -30.73 19.71
CA ASP A 73 -10.21 -32.16 19.47
C ASP A 73 -9.76 -32.56 18.06
N ILE A 74 -10.03 -31.73 17.05
CA ILE A 74 -9.53 -31.93 15.67
C ILE A 74 -7.99 -31.91 15.65
N LEU A 75 -7.37 -30.95 16.33
CA LEU A 75 -5.91 -30.82 16.41
C LEU A 75 -5.26 -32.00 17.15
N ASP A 76 -5.94 -32.55 18.16
CA ASP A 76 -5.45 -33.67 18.97
C ASP A 76 -5.68 -35.04 18.31
N CYS A 77 -6.77 -35.19 17.53
CA CYS A 77 -7.11 -36.42 16.81
C CYS A 77 -6.25 -36.64 15.55
N GLU A 78 -5.56 -35.61 15.07
CA GLU A 78 -4.66 -35.71 13.91
C GLU A 78 -3.42 -36.56 14.23
N PRO A 79 -3.24 -37.74 13.60
CA PRO A 79 -2.08 -38.57 13.87
C PRO A 79 -0.81 -37.82 13.45
N ARG A 80 0.14 -37.66 14.39
CA ARG A 80 1.53 -37.23 14.12
C ARG A 80 2.23 -38.22 13.16
N ARG A 81 1.89 -38.28 11.87
CA ARG A 81 2.53 -39.20 10.91
C ARG A 81 2.83 -38.58 9.55
N ARG A 82 4.13 -38.60 9.25
CA ARG A 82 4.80 -38.42 7.95
C ARG A 82 4.27 -39.37 6.88
N GLU A 83 3.99 -38.85 5.68
CA GLU A 83 4.49 -39.41 4.41
C GLU A 83 4.21 -38.47 3.22
N ILE A 84 5.18 -38.38 2.31
CA ILE A 84 5.37 -37.36 1.27
C ILE A 84 4.80 -37.85 -0.08
N PHE A 85 4.31 -36.92 -0.91
CA PHE A 85 4.43 -37.03 -2.37
C PHE A 85 5.56 -36.11 -2.87
N TYR A 86 6.51 -36.69 -3.61
CA TYR A 86 7.74 -36.12 -4.20
C TYR A 86 8.97 -35.92 -3.28
N GLY A 87 9.65 -37.04 -3.00
CA GLY A 87 11.10 -37.23 -3.15
C GLY A 87 12.08 -36.16 -2.62
N LYS A 88 12.80 -36.55 -1.55
CA LYS A 88 14.01 -35.96 -0.97
C LYS A 88 13.81 -34.78 -0.02
N PHE A 89 13.43 -35.05 1.23
CA PHE A 89 14.00 -34.43 2.45
C PHE A 89 13.56 -35.28 3.66
N GLN A 90 14.50 -35.68 4.53
CA GLN A 90 14.21 -36.42 5.77
C GLN A 90 13.82 -35.41 6.87
N GLY A 91 12.51 -35.27 7.16
CA GLY A 91 11.95 -34.34 8.16
C GLY A 91 10.48 -34.65 8.48
N GLN A 92 9.96 -34.29 9.67
CA GLN A 92 8.65 -34.69 10.26
C GLN A 92 7.49 -33.92 9.63
N LEU A 93 6.46 -34.64 9.13
CA LEU A 93 5.25 -34.10 8.51
C LEU A 93 4.13 -34.11 9.57
N ARG A 94 3.52 -32.95 9.82
CA ARG A 94 2.17 -32.81 10.38
C ARG A 94 1.19 -32.75 9.20
N VAL A 95 -0.08 -33.13 9.40
CA VAL A 95 -1.14 -32.72 8.47
C VAL A 95 -1.15 -31.20 8.46
N ASP A 96 -0.84 -30.65 7.30
CA ASP A 96 -0.45 -29.27 7.16
C ASP A 96 -1.75 -28.46 7.03
N ILE A 97 -2.39 -28.16 8.17
CA ILE A 97 -3.44 -27.12 8.29
C ILE A 97 -2.93 -25.77 7.70
N LEU A 98 -1.61 -25.68 7.51
CA LEU A 98 -0.85 -24.63 6.82
C LEU A 98 -0.83 -24.71 5.28
N ASN A 99 -1.09 -25.86 4.64
CA ASN A 99 -1.12 -25.98 3.18
C ASN A 99 -2.52 -25.86 2.59
N HIS A 100 -2.51 -25.31 1.39
CA HIS A 100 -3.66 -25.08 0.54
C HIS A 100 -4.24 -26.43 0.10
N SER A 101 -5.51 -26.69 0.40
CA SER A 101 -6.26 -27.69 -0.36
C SER A 101 -6.61 -27.09 -1.73
N SER A 102 -6.08 -27.67 -2.81
CA SER A 102 -6.46 -27.34 -4.19
C SER A 102 -7.96 -27.51 -4.41
N ASP A 103 -8.56 -28.42 -3.65
CA ASP A 103 -9.95 -28.84 -3.78
C ASP A 103 -10.89 -27.90 -3.00
N PHE A 104 -10.31 -27.02 -2.17
CA PHE A 104 -11.03 -26.11 -1.28
C PHE A 104 -10.65 -24.63 -1.45
N GLY A 105 -10.32 -24.21 -2.67
CA GLY A 105 -10.02 -22.80 -2.98
C GLY A 105 -8.80 -22.23 -2.24
N GLN A 106 -7.95 -23.09 -1.66
CA GLN A 106 -6.73 -22.75 -0.93
C GLN A 106 -6.92 -22.02 0.43
N VAL A 107 -8.12 -22.05 1.01
CA VAL A 107 -8.44 -21.37 2.30
C VAL A 107 -7.82 -22.12 3.49
N ARG A 108 -7.21 -21.39 4.44
CA ARG A 108 -6.60 -21.96 5.67
C ARG A 108 -7.45 -21.70 6.91
N SER A 109 -7.39 -22.57 7.93
CA SER A 109 -8.13 -22.34 9.19
C SER A 109 -7.68 -21.07 9.91
N LEU A 110 -6.37 -20.76 9.88
CA LEU A 110 -5.85 -19.50 10.41
C LEU A 110 -6.32 -18.28 9.62
N GLU A 111 -6.65 -18.44 8.34
CA GLU A 111 -7.23 -17.38 7.52
C GLU A 111 -8.65 -17.03 7.99
N VAL A 112 -9.48 -18.06 8.18
CA VAL A 112 -10.83 -17.91 8.73
C VAL A 112 -10.78 -17.32 10.14
N ALA A 113 -9.87 -17.81 10.98
CA ALA A 113 -9.66 -17.28 12.32
C ALA A 113 -9.16 -15.83 12.31
N SER A 114 -8.32 -15.45 11.34
CA SER A 114 -7.87 -14.06 11.16
C SER A 114 -9.03 -13.13 10.82
N GLU A 115 -9.99 -13.59 10.01
CA GLU A 115 -11.17 -12.79 9.64
C GLU A 115 -12.22 -12.72 10.77
N THR A 116 -12.47 -13.83 11.45
CA THR A 116 -13.69 -14.00 12.28
C THR A 116 -13.43 -14.62 13.66
N GLY A 117 -12.26 -15.24 13.86
CA GLY A 117 -11.96 -16.05 15.04
C GLY A 117 -11.60 -15.25 16.29
N THR A 118 -11.76 -15.92 17.44
CA THR A 118 -11.39 -15.39 18.76
C THR A 118 -9.88 -15.45 18.99
N ALA A 119 -9.39 -14.74 20.02
CA ALA A 119 -7.98 -14.83 20.42
C ALA A 119 -7.56 -16.27 20.77
N ASP A 120 -8.46 -17.05 21.38
CA ASP A 120 -8.15 -18.41 21.81
C ASP A 120 -7.99 -19.37 20.64
N ILE A 121 -8.83 -19.23 19.60
CA ILE A 121 -8.69 -19.97 18.34
C ILE A 121 -7.36 -19.63 17.68
N MET A 122 -7.03 -18.34 17.59
CA MET A 122 -5.76 -17.87 17.03
C MET A 122 -4.56 -18.45 17.79
N LYS A 123 -4.62 -18.50 19.12
CA LYS A 123 -3.57 -19.08 19.97
C LYS A 123 -3.43 -20.59 19.77
N ARG A 124 -4.54 -21.34 19.68
CA ARG A 124 -4.53 -22.79 19.46
C ARG A 124 -3.95 -23.15 18.09
N LEU A 125 -4.37 -22.44 17.05
CA LEU A 125 -3.83 -22.61 15.71
C LEU A 125 -2.33 -22.28 15.66
N THR A 126 -1.93 -21.08 16.11
CA THR A 126 -0.52 -20.67 16.09
C THR A 126 0.38 -21.60 16.90
N SER A 127 -0.06 -22.11 18.05
CA SER A 127 0.69 -23.08 18.86
C SER A 127 0.89 -24.43 18.16
N ASN A 128 -0.02 -24.81 17.28
CA ASN A 128 0.07 -26.04 16.49
C ASN A 128 0.79 -25.83 15.14
N GLU A 129 0.93 -24.59 14.68
CA GLU A 129 1.62 -24.20 13.45
C GLU A 129 3.14 -23.93 13.64
N CYS A 130 3.71 -24.19 14.82
CA CYS A 130 5.09 -23.85 15.18
C CYS A 130 6.22 -24.46 14.32
N ASP A 131 5.93 -25.41 13.42
CA ASP A 131 6.91 -26.09 12.55
C ASP A 131 6.96 -25.53 11.11
N MET A 132 6.60 -24.26 10.90
CA MET A 132 6.63 -23.64 9.57
C MET A 132 8.03 -23.63 8.93
N ASP A 133 8.10 -24.00 7.65
CA ASP A 133 9.30 -23.83 6.84
C ASP A 133 9.60 -22.34 6.55
N ARG A 134 10.79 -22.04 6.02
CA ARG A 134 11.20 -20.65 5.76
C ARG A 134 10.26 -19.89 4.81
N ALA A 135 9.63 -20.57 3.85
CA ALA A 135 8.68 -19.96 2.93
C ALA A 135 7.35 -19.66 3.64
N GLN A 136 6.81 -20.62 4.38
CA GLN A 136 5.60 -20.49 5.20
C GLN A 136 5.76 -19.38 6.25
N GLN A 137 6.92 -19.23 6.89
CA GLN A 137 7.19 -18.12 7.81
C GLN A 137 7.11 -16.73 7.13
N ILE A 138 7.58 -16.61 5.89
CA ILE A 138 7.50 -15.37 5.11
C ILE A 138 6.04 -15.06 4.74
N TRP A 139 5.29 -16.08 4.32
CA TRP A 139 3.87 -15.98 4.00
C TRP A 139 3.05 -15.60 5.24
N PHE A 140 3.25 -16.30 6.35
CA PHE A 140 2.57 -16.05 7.61
C PHE A 140 2.72 -14.59 8.06
N ARG A 141 3.96 -14.10 8.08
CA ARG A 141 4.25 -12.71 8.46
C ARG A 141 3.57 -11.70 7.55
N LYS A 142 3.51 -11.95 6.24
CA LYS A 142 2.96 -11.00 5.26
C LYS A 142 1.44 -11.09 5.13
N TYR A 143 0.86 -12.25 5.32
CA TYR A 143 -0.52 -12.55 4.97
C TYR A 143 -1.46 -12.39 6.17
N PHE A 144 -1.25 -13.17 7.25
CA PHE A 144 -2.19 -13.20 8.38
C PHE A 144 -2.21 -11.89 9.17
N LEU A 145 -1.05 -11.28 9.41
CA LEU A 145 -0.99 -9.94 10.02
C LEU A 145 -1.81 -8.92 9.21
N ALA A 146 -1.68 -8.94 7.89
CA ALA A 146 -2.41 -8.03 7.02
C ALA A 146 -3.91 -8.34 6.97
N MET A 147 -4.30 -9.61 6.94
CA MET A 147 -5.70 -10.02 6.91
C MET A 147 -6.41 -9.73 8.22
N THR A 148 -5.82 -10.13 9.34
CA THR A 148 -6.39 -9.91 10.68
C THR A 148 -6.59 -8.41 10.94
N ALA A 149 -5.59 -7.59 10.59
CA ALA A 149 -5.71 -6.13 10.69
C ALA A 149 -6.74 -5.54 9.71
N ARG A 150 -6.87 -6.12 8.50
CA ARG A 150 -7.90 -5.71 7.52
C ARG A 150 -9.32 -6.09 7.97
N ALA A 151 -9.48 -7.17 8.72
CA ALA A 151 -10.76 -7.63 9.22
C ALA A 151 -11.24 -6.84 10.45
N GLY A 152 -10.35 -6.13 11.15
CA GLY A 152 -10.72 -5.40 12.36
C GLY A 152 -10.59 -6.26 13.63
N ASN A 153 -10.00 -7.45 13.52
CA ASN A 153 -9.85 -8.38 14.63
C ASN A 153 -8.61 -8.05 15.50
N TRP A 154 -8.75 -7.09 16.41
CA TRP A 154 -7.64 -6.72 17.32
C TRP A 154 -7.17 -7.89 18.19
N ASN A 155 -8.10 -8.67 18.74
CA ASN A 155 -7.79 -9.76 19.67
C ASN A 155 -6.96 -10.86 18.98
N GLY A 156 -7.34 -11.23 17.75
CA GLY A 156 -6.55 -12.14 16.92
C GLY A 156 -5.20 -11.54 16.52
N LEU A 157 -5.16 -10.25 16.18
CA LEU A 157 -3.92 -9.57 15.82
C LEU A 157 -2.94 -9.54 17.00
N LYS A 158 -3.44 -9.28 18.21
CA LYS A 158 -2.66 -9.30 19.44
C LYS A 158 -2.07 -10.69 19.72
N ALA A 159 -2.87 -11.75 19.56
CA ALA A 159 -2.38 -13.12 19.67
C ALA A 159 -1.25 -13.41 18.66
N LEU A 160 -1.38 -12.94 17.41
CA LEU A 160 -0.31 -13.06 16.42
C LEU A 160 0.95 -12.26 16.81
N VAL A 161 0.81 -11.05 17.37
CA VAL A 161 1.93 -10.23 17.86
C VAL A 161 2.67 -10.95 18.99
N GLU A 162 1.95 -11.50 19.98
CA GLU A 162 2.51 -12.28 21.09
C GLU A 162 3.21 -13.55 20.60
N PHE A 163 2.60 -14.28 19.66
CA PHE A 163 3.20 -15.45 19.02
C PHE A 163 4.51 -15.10 18.30
N ILE A 164 4.50 -14.00 17.56
CA ILE A 164 5.66 -13.46 16.85
C ILE A 164 6.77 -13.06 17.84
N ARG A 165 6.45 -12.45 18.99
CA ARG A 165 7.42 -12.13 20.06
C ARG A 165 8.06 -13.38 20.66
N SER A 166 7.27 -14.43 20.91
CA SER A 166 7.74 -15.69 21.50
C SER A 166 8.54 -16.59 20.55
N HIS A 167 8.50 -16.33 19.23
CA HIS A 167 9.21 -17.13 18.23
C HIS A 167 10.20 -16.28 17.39
N PRO A 168 11.38 -15.91 17.95
CA PRO A 168 12.38 -15.10 17.26
C PRO A 168 12.87 -15.68 15.93
N ARG A 169 12.75 -17.01 15.72
CA ARG A 169 13.12 -17.68 14.46
C ARG A 169 12.24 -17.26 13.27
N LEU A 170 11.01 -16.82 13.53
CA LEU A 170 10.12 -16.21 12.51
C LEU A 170 10.65 -14.85 12.03
N VAL A 171 11.65 -14.30 12.73
CA VAL A 171 12.41 -13.13 12.33
C VAL A 171 13.65 -13.61 11.57
N ALA A 172 13.69 -13.36 10.27
CA ALA A 172 14.77 -13.82 9.39
C ALA A 172 16.17 -13.51 9.97
N PRO A 173 17.03 -14.53 10.21
CA PRO A 173 18.43 -14.30 10.56
C PRO A 173 19.15 -13.73 9.33
N GLY A 174 19.80 -12.57 9.47
CA GLY A 174 20.60 -11.94 8.40
C GLY A 174 20.14 -10.55 7.94
N LEU A 175 19.03 -10.03 8.46
CA LEU A 175 18.62 -8.63 8.30
C LEU A 175 18.62 -7.95 9.67
N GLY A 176 19.80 -7.80 10.27
CA GLY A 176 19.99 -7.17 11.59
C GLY A 176 19.70 -5.67 11.67
N LEU A 177 18.84 -5.14 10.79
CA LEU A 177 18.60 -3.70 10.59
C LEU A 177 17.15 -3.36 10.17
N CYS A 178 16.18 -4.26 10.32
CA CYS A 178 14.78 -3.90 10.07
C CYS A 178 14.15 -3.43 11.39
N SER A 179 13.80 -2.14 11.47
CA SER A 179 12.99 -1.60 12.57
C SER A 179 11.75 -2.48 12.83
N LEU A 180 11.28 -2.55 14.07
CA LEU A 180 10.05 -3.29 14.37
C LEU A 180 8.85 -2.76 13.55
N ALA A 181 8.86 -1.48 13.17
CA ALA A 181 7.88 -0.92 12.23
C ALA A 181 7.84 -1.71 10.91
N TRP A 182 8.99 -2.10 10.36
CA TRP A 182 9.07 -2.96 9.17
C TRP A 182 8.42 -4.33 9.40
N ARG A 183 8.57 -4.92 10.60
CA ARG A 183 7.98 -6.21 10.97
C ARG A 183 6.46 -6.19 10.86
N PHE A 184 5.84 -5.09 11.27
CA PHE A 184 4.38 -4.92 11.31
C PHE A 184 3.81 -4.15 10.11
N ARG A 185 4.63 -3.81 9.11
CA ARG A 185 4.16 -3.27 7.81
C ARG A 185 2.96 -4.01 7.21
N PRO A 186 2.90 -5.35 7.24
CA PRO A 186 1.73 -6.07 6.76
C PRO A 186 0.45 -5.71 7.53
N ALA A 187 0.50 -5.69 8.86
CA ALA A 187 -0.62 -5.27 9.71
C ALA A 187 -1.03 -3.82 9.43
N ILE A 188 -0.06 -2.91 9.32
CA ILE A 188 -0.30 -1.51 8.97
C ILE A 188 -1.05 -1.40 7.64
N ARG A 189 -0.53 -2.06 6.59
CA ARG A 189 -1.15 -2.05 5.25
C ARG A 189 -2.54 -2.70 5.26
N GLY A 190 -2.72 -3.76 6.05
CA GLY A 190 -4.00 -4.42 6.29
C GLY A 190 -5.05 -3.49 6.87
N ALA A 191 -4.72 -2.85 8.00
CA ALA A 191 -5.60 -1.91 8.68
C ALA A 191 -5.99 -0.71 7.79
N LEU A 192 -5.02 -0.10 7.08
CA LEU A 192 -5.30 0.99 6.12
C LEU A 192 -6.20 0.51 4.95
N ARG A 193 -6.04 -0.74 4.50
CA ARG A 193 -6.90 -1.34 3.48
C ARG A 193 -8.31 -1.63 3.99
N GLY A 194 -8.46 -2.04 5.25
CA GLY A 194 -9.75 -2.26 5.91
C GLY A 194 -10.44 -0.97 6.36
N ARG A 195 -9.71 0.16 6.43
CA ARG A 195 -10.13 1.39 7.14
C ARG A 195 -10.32 1.19 8.65
N ASN A 196 -9.60 0.21 9.22
CA ASN A 196 -9.60 -0.08 10.65
C ASN A 196 -8.54 0.75 11.35
N PHE A 197 -8.75 2.06 11.43
CA PHE A 197 -7.80 2.98 12.04
C PHE A 197 -7.60 2.69 13.53
N ASP A 198 -8.64 2.23 14.23
CA ASP A 198 -8.55 1.82 15.64
C ASP A 198 -7.50 0.74 15.88
N ILE A 199 -7.31 -0.18 14.92
CA ILE A 199 -6.24 -1.19 15.00
C ILE A 199 -4.86 -0.53 14.96
N LEU A 200 -4.66 0.53 14.19
CA LEU A 200 -3.37 1.22 14.14
C LEU A 200 -3.08 1.94 15.45
N ASP A 201 -4.11 2.48 16.10
CA ASP A 201 -3.99 3.11 17.41
C ASP A 201 -3.66 2.08 18.49
N LEU A 202 -4.40 0.97 18.54
CA LEU A 202 -4.14 -0.16 19.43
C LEU A 202 -2.74 -0.76 19.20
N LEU A 203 -2.35 -0.95 17.94
CA LEU A 203 -1.03 -1.46 17.58
C LEU A 203 0.08 -0.48 18.00
N SER A 204 -0.14 0.83 17.84
CA SER A 204 0.85 1.83 18.28
C SER A 204 1.02 1.86 19.79
N HIS A 205 -0.06 1.68 20.55
CA HIS A 205 0.01 1.57 22.02
C HIS A 205 0.72 0.28 22.45
N GLU A 206 0.38 -0.86 21.84
CA GLU A 206 0.98 -2.17 22.16
C GLU A 206 2.47 -2.25 21.80
N LEU A 207 2.93 -1.44 20.85
CA LEU A 207 4.31 -1.41 20.37
C LEU A 207 5.11 -0.19 20.84
N ALA A 208 4.52 0.69 21.68
CA ALA A 208 5.12 1.98 22.04
C ALA A 208 6.51 1.86 22.67
N ASP A 209 6.73 0.82 23.48
CA ASP A 209 8.00 0.58 24.18
C ASP A 209 9.05 -0.15 23.34
N GLU A 210 8.65 -0.72 22.20
CA GLU A 210 9.51 -1.57 21.38
C GLU A 210 9.94 -0.92 20.06
N VAL A 211 9.29 0.18 19.66
CA VAL A 211 9.44 0.80 18.33
C VAL A 211 9.55 2.30 18.45
N ASP A 212 10.41 2.89 17.61
CA ASP A 212 10.38 4.32 17.40
C ASP A 212 9.03 4.73 16.77
N MET A 213 8.24 5.51 17.51
CA MET A 213 6.93 5.98 17.06
C MET A 213 7.02 6.93 15.87
N ILE A 214 8.14 7.64 15.68
CA ILE A 214 8.38 8.45 14.48
C ILE A 214 8.50 7.52 13.26
N GLU A 215 9.30 6.45 13.37
CA GLU A 215 9.43 5.47 12.28
C GLU A 215 8.11 4.73 12.01
N PHE A 216 7.35 4.40 13.06
CA PHE A 216 6.04 3.77 12.93
C PHE A 216 5.04 4.69 12.23
N ASN A 217 4.91 5.95 12.68
CA ASN A 217 3.98 6.91 12.10
C ASN A 217 4.37 7.29 10.67
N PHE A 218 5.67 7.38 10.38
CA PHE A 218 6.18 7.55 9.02
C PHE A 218 5.81 6.36 8.13
N GLU A 219 5.94 5.13 8.63
CA GLU A 219 5.55 3.92 7.90
C GLU A 219 4.04 3.91 7.58
N VAL A 220 3.20 4.31 8.53
CA VAL A 220 1.75 4.47 8.34
C VAL A 220 1.46 5.47 7.23
N LEU A 221 2.11 6.64 7.24
CA LEU A 221 1.95 7.66 6.19
C LEU A 221 2.37 7.13 4.81
N MET A 222 3.53 6.50 4.71
CA MET A 222 4.05 6.00 3.44
C MET A 222 3.16 4.89 2.86
N GLN A 223 2.70 3.94 3.69
CA GLN A 223 1.75 2.91 3.23
C GLN A 223 0.41 3.52 2.81
N ALA A 224 -0.07 4.56 3.49
CA ALA A 224 -1.30 5.27 3.11
C ALA A 224 -1.17 5.91 1.73
N ILE A 225 -0.06 6.61 1.48
CA ILE A 225 0.24 7.25 0.18
C ILE A 225 0.32 6.20 -0.94
N ILE A 226 1.10 5.12 -0.73
CA ILE A 226 1.28 4.04 -1.72
C ILE A 226 -0.06 3.34 -2.01
N SER A 227 -0.94 3.23 -1.00
CA SER A 227 -2.27 2.65 -1.21
C SER A 227 -3.22 3.54 -2.01
N GLY A 228 -2.90 4.83 -2.15
CA GLY A 228 -3.75 5.81 -2.84
C GLY A 228 -5.02 6.20 -2.08
N LYS A 229 -5.14 5.83 -0.81
CA LYS A 229 -6.34 6.09 -0.01
C LYS A 229 -6.24 7.44 0.69
N VAL A 230 -7.00 8.41 0.19
CA VAL A 230 -7.00 9.80 0.69
C VAL A 230 -7.41 9.88 2.16
N ASP A 231 -8.41 9.11 2.57
CA ASP A 231 -8.86 9.01 3.96
C ASP A 231 -7.78 8.43 4.89
N ALA A 232 -7.05 7.43 4.42
CA ALA A 232 -5.91 6.85 5.14
C ALA A 232 -4.75 7.86 5.28
N VAL A 233 -4.49 8.68 4.25
CA VAL A 233 -3.48 9.75 4.34
C VAL A 233 -3.92 10.84 5.32
N LYS A 234 -5.20 11.25 5.30
CA LYS A 234 -5.75 12.19 6.29
C LYS A 234 -5.66 11.65 7.71
N TYR A 235 -5.90 10.35 7.91
CA TYR A 235 -5.68 9.71 9.20
C TYR A 235 -4.21 9.75 9.61
N ALA A 236 -3.30 9.33 8.72
CA ALA A 236 -1.88 9.29 9.00
C ALA A 236 -1.32 10.68 9.39
N LEU A 237 -1.69 11.74 8.65
CA LEU A 237 -1.24 13.11 8.90
C LEU A 237 -1.77 13.72 10.21
N ARG A 238 -2.84 13.16 10.79
CA ARG A 238 -3.37 13.59 12.09
C ARG A 238 -2.67 12.95 13.28
N ARG A 239 -1.85 11.91 13.06
CA ARG A 239 -1.08 11.26 14.11
C ARG A 239 0.03 12.22 14.60
N ARG A 240 0.44 12.07 15.85
CA ARG A 240 1.57 12.86 16.42
C ARG A 240 2.88 12.45 15.76
N ASP A 241 3.85 13.36 15.74
CA ASP A 241 5.25 13.07 15.36
C ASP A 241 5.41 12.47 13.95
N VAL A 242 4.55 12.88 13.02
CA VAL A 242 4.61 12.47 11.61
C VAL A 242 5.60 13.37 10.87
N ASP A 243 6.71 12.79 10.44
CA ASP A 243 7.67 13.48 9.57
C ASP A 243 7.21 13.46 8.11
N VAL A 244 6.55 14.53 7.66
CA VAL A 244 6.09 14.69 6.27
C VAL A 244 7.22 14.91 5.26
N ASN A 245 8.45 15.16 5.73
CA ASN A 245 9.63 15.45 4.92
C ASN A 245 10.71 14.37 5.04
N GLY A 246 10.44 13.32 5.81
CA GLY A 246 11.38 12.26 6.15
C GLY A 246 12.00 11.60 4.93
N ARG A 247 13.31 11.35 5.03
CA ARG A 247 14.11 10.66 4.00
C ARG A 247 14.84 9.49 4.63
N HIS A 248 15.00 8.42 3.85
CA HIS A 248 15.80 7.23 4.22
C HIS A 248 15.34 6.49 5.48
N ILE A 249 14.25 6.91 6.13
CA ILE A 249 13.55 6.14 7.15
C ILE A 249 13.03 4.86 6.49
N ASN A 250 13.18 3.71 7.16
CA ASN A 250 12.68 2.41 6.72
C ASN A 250 13.03 2.02 5.26
N ASN A 251 14.20 2.42 4.77
CA ASN A 251 14.71 2.17 3.41
C ASN A 251 13.83 2.74 2.28
N TYR A 252 12.99 3.75 2.57
CA TYR A 252 12.26 4.44 1.51
C TYR A 252 13.22 5.24 0.64
N LYS A 253 13.04 5.10 -0.68
CA LYS A 253 13.84 5.79 -1.69
C LYS A 253 13.51 7.28 -1.74
N TYR A 254 12.26 7.65 -1.50
CA TYR A 254 11.72 8.99 -1.74
C TYR A 254 11.09 9.55 -0.46
N SER A 255 10.96 10.88 -0.38
CA SER A 255 10.13 11.51 0.65
C SER A 255 8.64 11.31 0.34
N PRO A 256 7.73 11.54 1.31
CA PRO A 256 6.29 11.36 1.12
C PRO A 256 5.74 12.06 -0.14
N LEU A 257 6.20 13.28 -0.41
CA LEU A 257 5.77 14.07 -1.57
C LEU A 257 6.20 13.46 -2.90
N PHE A 258 7.43 12.94 -2.98
CA PHE A 258 7.91 12.22 -4.17
C PHE A 258 7.30 10.83 -4.30
N THR A 259 7.06 10.12 -3.19
CA THR A 259 6.32 8.85 -3.20
C THR A 259 4.90 9.05 -3.73
N ALA A 260 4.23 10.16 -3.38
CA ALA A 260 2.95 10.51 -4.00
C ALA A 260 3.10 10.69 -5.52
N LEU A 261 4.16 11.35 -6.00
CA LEU A 261 4.40 11.55 -7.44
C LEU A 261 4.71 10.24 -8.21
N TYR A 262 5.49 9.33 -7.63
CA TYR A 262 6.00 8.14 -8.32
C TYR A 262 5.20 6.86 -8.05
N ASP A 263 4.81 6.62 -6.80
CA ASP A 263 4.36 5.30 -6.33
C ASP A 263 2.86 5.28 -5.96
N SER A 264 2.20 6.43 -5.87
CA SER A 264 0.75 6.47 -5.66
C SER A 264 -0.04 6.25 -6.97
N PRO A 265 -1.25 5.65 -6.89
CA PRO A 265 -2.12 5.49 -8.05
C PRO A 265 -2.45 6.83 -8.71
N ILE A 266 -2.72 6.82 -10.02
CA ILE A 266 -2.89 8.05 -10.82
C ILE A 266 -4.05 8.90 -10.30
N THR A 267 -5.20 8.28 -10.01
CA THR A 267 -6.43 8.98 -9.64
C THR A 267 -6.37 9.77 -8.31
N PRO A 268 -5.86 9.23 -7.19
CA PRO A 268 -5.76 9.96 -5.92
C PRO A 268 -4.51 10.85 -5.79
N LYS A 269 -3.66 10.94 -6.82
CA LYS A 269 -2.35 11.62 -6.73
C LYS A 269 -2.47 13.09 -6.32
N LEU A 270 -3.33 13.85 -6.99
CA LEU A 270 -3.53 15.28 -6.72
C LEU A 270 -4.05 15.51 -5.28
N PRO A 271 -5.16 14.90 -4.83
CA PRO A 271 -5.62 15.04 -3.44
C PRO A 271 -4.55 14.70 -2.39
N ILE A 272 -3.77 13.64 -2.61
CA ILE A 272 -2.71 13.23 -1.67
C ILE A 272 -1.62 14.29 -1.61
N MET A 273 -1.15 14.78 -2.77
CA MET A 273 -0.12 15.82 -2.82
C MET A 273 -0.60 17.13 -2.18
N THR A 274 -1.86 17.53 -2.41
CA THR A 274 -2.45 18.70 -1.74
C THR A 274 -2.41 18.55 -0.22
N LEU A 275 -2.85 17.40 0.31
CA LEU A 275 -2.84 17.15 1.75
C LEU A 275 -1.43 17.19 2.34
N LEU A 276 -0.44 16.63 1.65
CA LEU A 276 0.96 16.67 2.11
C LEU A 276 1.47 18.12 2.17
N LEU A 277 1.22 18.91 1.12
CA LEU A 277 1.63 20.32 1.06
C LEU A 277 0.93 21.19 2.11
N GLU A 278 -0.35 20.94 2.39
CA GLU A 278 -1.11 21.60 3.47
C GLU A 278 -0.56 21.26 4.86
N ASN A 279 0.08 20.10 5.01
CA ASN A 279 0.71 19.65 6.26
C ASN A 279 2.22 19.93 6.31
N GLY A 280 2.73 20.84 5.47
CA GLY A 280 4.11 21.33 5.57
C GLY A 280 5.15 20.48 4.83
N ALA A 281 4.74 19.66 3.86
CA ALA A 281 5.69 19.02 2.96
C ALA A 281 6.47 20.09 2.16
N ASP A 282 7.80 19.98 2.17
CA ASP A 282 8.71 20.90 1.49
C ASP A 282 8.70 20.61 -0.01
N VAL A 283 8.07 21.52 -0.76
CA VAL A 283 7.96 21.47 -2.22
C VAL A 283 9.30 21.70 -2.93
N HIS A 284 10.26 22.32 -2.26
CA HIS A 284 11.60 22.59 -2.79
C HIS A 284 12.59 21.48 -2.47
N GLN A 285 12.19 20.51 -1.65
CA GLN A 285 12.99 19.34 -1.36
C GLN A 285 13.35 18.63 -2.67
N GLY A 286 14.64 18.39 -2.90
CA GLY A 286 15.11 17.66 -4.07
C GLY A 286 14.84 16.16 -3.98
N ASN A 287 14.76 15.51 -5.13
CA ASN A 287 14.73 14.07 -5.26
C ASN A 287 16.04 13.50 -4.70
N SER A 288 15.95 12.49 -3.84
CA SER A 288 17.12 11.89 -3.19
C SER A 288 18.15 11.31 -4.16
N LYS A 289 17.73 10.89 -5.37
CA LYS A 289 18.62 10.29 -6.37
C LYS A 289 19.17 11.28 -7.38
N THR A 290 18.33 12.20 -7.86
CA THR A 290 18.69 13.09 -8.98
C THR A 290 18.96 14.52 -8.52
N GLY A 291 18.53 14.89 -7.31
CA GLY A 291 18.53 16.27 -6.83
C GLY A 291 17.43 17.14 -7.45
N GLU A 292 16.70 16.63 -8.44
CA GLU A 292 15.65 17.35 -9.16
C GLU A 292 14.50 17.70 -8.23
N THR A 293 13.86 18.84 -8.43
CA THR A 293 12.69 19.20 -7.63
C THR A 293 11.42 18.53 -8.08
N LEU A 294 10.43 18.54 -7.20
CA LEU A 294 9.08 18.07 -7.52
C LEU A 294 8.53 18.74 -8.80
N MET A 295 8.78 20.04 -8.93
CA MET A 295 8.41 20.84 -10.08
C MET A 295 9.11 20.38 -11.36
N GLU A 296 10.43 20.17 -11.33
CA GLU A 296 11.20 19.64 -12.47
C GLU A 296 10.72 18.24 -12.87
N CYS A 297 10.49 17.36 -11.90
CA CYS A 297 9.96 16.02 -12.16
C CYS A 297 8.54 16.03 -12.73
N ALA A 298 7.67 16.95 -12.29
CA ALA A 298 6.31 17.09 -12.81
C ALA A 298 6.31 17.56 -14.27
N VAL A 299 7.18 18.53 -14.62
CA VAL A 299 7.37 19.00 -16.00
C VAL A 299 7.92 17.90 -16.88
N ALA A 300 8.95 17.17 -16.43
CA ALA A 300 9.55 16.07 -17.19
C ALA A 300 8.54 14.95 -17.50
N LYS A 301 7.56 14.74 -16.61
CA LYS A 301 6.45 13.79 -16.82
C LYS A 301 5.27 14.37 -17.63
N GLY A 302 5.25 15.67 -17.92
CA GLY A 302 4.12 16.35 -18.56
C GLY A 302 2.87 16.46 -17.69
N CYS A 303 2.99 16.34 -16.36
CA CYS A 303 1.87 16.38 -15.42
C CYS A 303 1.47 17.83 -15.08
N ASN A 304 0.77 18.48 -16.01
CA ASN A 304 0.37 19.89 -15.87
C ASN A 304 -0.47 20.17 -14.61
N GLU A 305 -1.33 19.24 -14.16
CA GLU A 305 -2.13 19.47 -12.94
C GLU A 305 -1.25 19.54 -11.68
N ILE A 306 -0.17 18.74 -11.63
CA ILE A 306 0.78 18.77 -10.52
C ILE A 306 1.59 20.07 -10.55
N VAL A 307 2.01 20.51 -11.74
CA VAL A 307 2.68 21.81 -11.88
C VAL A 307 1.76 22.95 -11.41
N LYS A 308 0.48 22.91 -11.78
CA LYS A 308 -0.51 23.89 -11.33
C LYS A 308 -0.65 23.88 -9.81
N LEU A 309 -0.79 22.70 -9.20
CA LEU A 309 -0.88 22.53 -7.76
C LEU A 309 0.35 23.10 -7.02
N ILE A 310 1.55 22.90 -7.56
CA ILE A 310 2.78 23.46 -7.00
C ILE A 310 2.77 24.98 -7.08
N VAL A 311 2.49 25.54 -8.26
CA VAL A 311 2.46 27.00 -8.47
C VAL A 311 1.39 27.67 -7.62
N ASP A 312 0.23 27.05 -7.46
CA ASP A 312 -0.87 27.51 -6.61
C ASP A 312 -0.52 27.44 -5.12
N HIS A 313 0.28 26.47 -4.69
CA HIS A 313 0.77 26.39 -3.31
C HIS A 313 1.82 27.46 -3.04
N GLU A 314 2.80 27.62 -3.94
CA GLU A 314 3.87 28.60 -3.83
C GLU A 314 3.37 30.05 -3.90
N SER A 315 2.31 30.33 -4.66
CA SER A 315 1.70 31.68 -4.72
C SER A 315 0.98 32.08 -3.43
N LYS A 316 0.52 31.09 -2.65
CA LYS A 316 -0.12 31.31 -1.33
C LYS A 316 0.89 31.49 -0.21
N LEU A 317 2.14 31.07 -0.40
CA LEU A 317 3.19 31.30 0.60
C LEU A 317 3.45 32.80 0.75
N PRO A 318 3.60 33.32 1.98
CA PRO A 318 3.90 34.74 2.19
C PRO A 318 5.21 35.12 1.48
N GLY A 319 5.33 36.35 1.01
CA GLY A 319 6.45 36.78 0.14
C GLY A 319 7.86 36.56 0.70
N SER A 320 8.02 36.40 2.02
CA SER A 320 9.29 36.03 2.66
C SER A 320 9.67 34.54 2.52
N GLN A 321 8.69 33.67 2.23
CA GLN A 321 8.86 32.24 1.99
C GLN A 321 9.04 31.92 0.50
N GLN A 322 8.83 32.89 -0.40
CA GLN A 322 9.17 32.74 -1.81
C GLN A 322 10.69 32.80 -1.97
N THR A 323 11.32 31.63 -2.10
CA THR A 323 12.77 31.53 -2.11
C THR A 323 13.38 31.96 -3.46
N SER A 324 14.61 32.47 -3.46
CA SER A 324 15.36 32.74 -4.72
C SER A 324 15.45 31.50 -5.65
N PRO A 325 15.66 30.27 -5.13
CA PRO A 325 15.53 29.04 -5.90
C PRO A 325 14.20 28.88 -6.65
N TYR A 326 13.06 29.22 -6.04
CA TYR A 326 11.75 29.18 -6.69
C TYR A 326 11.69 30.11 -7.91
N ILE A 327 12.04 31.39 -7.70
CA ILE A 327 12.03 32.40 -8.77
C ILE A 327 12.93 31.95 -9.92
N LYS A 328 14.12 31.43 -9.61
CA LYS A 328 15.06 30.91 -10.62
C LYS A 328 14.46 29.75 -11.42
N ARG A 329 13.94 28.71 -10.74
CA ARG A 329 13.36 27.52 -11.39
C ARG A 329 12.16 27.86 -12.25
N ARG A 330 11.32 28.80 -11.81
CA ARG A 330 10.18 29.29 -12.58
C ARG A 330 10.61 29.94 -13.90
N ARG A 331 11.74 30.66 -13.92
CA ARG A 331 12.32 31.23 -15.16
C ARG A 331 12.87 30.14 -16.09
N GLU A 332 13.56 29.14 -15.54
CA GLU A 332 14.07 27.99 -16.31
C GLU A 332 12.93 27.15 -16.90
N MET A 333 11.82 27.02 -16.17
CA MET A 333 10.61 26.37 -16.68
C MET A 333 9.95 27.18 -17.78
N LEU A 334 9.83 28.50 -17.64
CA LEU A 334 9.30 29.36 -18.69
C LEU A 334 10.11 29.21 -19.98
N GLN A 335 11.45 29.16 -19.86
CA GLN A 335 12.34 28.88 -20.99
C GLN A 335 12.02 27.51 -21.63
N THR A 336 11.79 26.49 -20.81
CA THR A 336 11.45 25.13 -21.25
C THR A 336 10.08 25.10 -21.94
N ALA A 337 9.07 25.76 -21.37
CA ALA A 337 7.73 25.89 -21.93
C ALA A 337 7.75 26.56 -23.31
N VAL A 338 8.50 27.65 -23.46
CA VAL A 338 8.68 28.34 -24.74
C VAL A 338 9.42 27.46 -25.75
N ARG A 339 10.50 26.79 -25.34
CA ARG A 339 11.27 25.89 -26.21
C ARG A 339 10.40 24.76 -26.79
N TYR A 340 9.52 24.19 -25.96
CA TYR A 340 8.61 23.12 -26.37
C TYR A 340 7.25 23.62 -26.87
N LYS A 341 7.05 24.95 -26.99
CA LYS A 341 5.77 25.58 -27.37
C LYS A 341 4.59 25.07 -26.53
N SER A 342 4.81 24.79 -25.25
CA SER A 342 3.79 24.29 -24.34
C SER A 342 2.94 25.44 -23.80
N ALA A 343 1.87 25.77 -24.50
CA ALA A 343 0.97 26.84 -24.10
C ALA A 343 0.32 26.59 -22.73
N SER A 344 -0.09 25.35 -22.44
CA SER A 344 -0.68 25.00 -21.14
C SER A 344 0.27 25.26 -19.97
N LEU A 345 1.58 25.02 -20.16
CA LEU A 345 2.58 25.30 -19.12
C LEU A 345 2.80 26.81 -18.95
N ILE A 346 2.77 27.57 -20.05
CA ILE A 346 2.81 29.04 -20.01
C ILE A 346 1.56 29.58 -19.30
N GLU A 347 0.37 29.07 -19.61
CA GLU A 347 -0.89 29.42 -18.95
C GLU A 347 -0.81 29.24 -17.43
N ILE A 348 -0.34 28.07 -16.97
CA ILE A 348 -0.18 27.78 -15.55
C ILE A 348 0.80 28.75 -14.90
N LEU A 349 1.94 29.01 -15.54
CA LEU A 349 2.93 29.95 -15.02
C LEU A 349 2.33 31.37 -14.94
N PHE A 350 1.49 31.79 -15.87
CA PHE A 350 0.88 33.13 -15.87
C PHE A 350 -0.19 33.34 -14.80
N MET A 351 -0.78 32.29 -14.22
CA MET A 351 -1.91 32.37 -13.26
C MET A 351 -1.69 33.38 -12.14
N HIS A 352 -0.50 33.42 -11.54
CA HIS A 352 -0.19 34.26 -10.38
C HIS A 352 0.88 35.33 -10.64
N ASN A 353 1.42 35.44 -11.86
CA ASN A 353 2.37 36.50 -12.19
C ASN A 353 2.37 36.80 -13.69
N GLN A 354 1.96 38.01 -14.05
CA GLN A 354 1.81 38.43 -15.44
C GLN A 354 3.12 38.93 -16.06
N HIS A 355 4.17 39.15 -15.26
CA HIS A 355 5.48 39.59 -15.74
C HIS A 355 6.50 38.46 -15.62
N LEU A 356 6.52 37.62 -16.65
CA LEU A 356 7.35 36.44 -16.74
C LEU A 356 8.46 36.65 -17.77
N PHE A 357 9.70 36.55 -17.29
CA PHE A 357 10.90 36.68 -18.12
C PHE A 357 11.89 35.55 -17.84
N TYR A 358 12.69 35.22 -18.83
CA TYR A 358 13.82 34.28 -18.69
C TYR A 358 15.03 34.80 -19.45
N SER A 359 16.22 34.33 -19.08
CA SER A 359 17.46 34.75 -19.73
C SER A 359 18.08 33.57 -20.48
N GLN A 360 18.46 33.79 -21.74
CA GLN A 360 19.15 32.80 -22.55
C GLN A 360 20.26 33.47 -23.38
N ARG A 361 21.48 32.91 -23.34
CA ARG A 361 22.65 33.43 -24.10
C ARG A 361 22.85 34.95 -23.96
N LYS A 362 22.73 35.48 -22.73
CA LYS A 362 22.84 36.92 -22.39
C LYS A 362 21.75 37.84 -22.95
N ARG A 363 20.67 37.29 -23.51
CA ARG A 363 19.45 38.02 -23.87
C ARG A 363 18.36 37.73 -22.86
N THR A 364 17.51 38.72 -22.60
CA THR A 364 16.32 38.53 -21.77
C THR A 364 15.09 38.46 -22.66
N PHE A 365 14.30 37.44 -22.43
CA PHE A 365 13.08 37.14 -23.14
C PHE A 365 11.91 37.39 -22.18
N THR A 366 10.91 38.12 -22.64
CA THR A 366 9.71 38.41 -21.87
C THR A 366 8.54 37.76 -22.60
N VAL A 367 7.79 36.92 -21.91
CA VAL A 367 6.58 36.31 -22.45
C VAL A 367 5.40 37.19 -22.05
N ARG A 368 4.47 37.43 -22.98
CA ARG A 368 3.26 38.23 -22.77
C ARG A 368 2.06 37.59 -23.41
N ARG A 369 0.87 37.96 -22.93
CA ARG A 369 -0.38 37.66 -23.66
C ARG A 369 -0.53 38.68 -24.78
N GLU A 370 -1.10 38.24 -25.90
CA GLU A 370 -1.50 39.12 -27.00
C GLU A 370 -2.40 40.25 -26.48
N GLY A 371 -2.12 41.49 -26.95
CA GLY A 371 -2.76 42.71 -26.47
C GLY A 371 -2.05 43.44 -25.32
N GLN A 372 -1.07 42.83 -24.63
CA GLN A 372 -0.24 43.57 -23.66
C GLN A 372 0.75 44.50 -24.37
N ALA A 373 0.89 45.73 -23.87
CA ALA A 373 1.75 46.76 -24.44
C ALA A 373 3.22 46.29 -24.56
N MET A 374 3.86 46.64 -25.68
CA MET A 374 5.26 46.35 -25.95
C MET A 374 6.12 47.57 -25.61
N GLY A 375 7.26 47.36 -24.95
CA GLY A 375 8.20 48.46 -24.71
C GLY A 375 9.00 48.76 -25.98
N ASP A 376 9.38 50.02 -26.18
CA ASP A 376 10.07 50.49 -27.40
C ASP A 376 11.39 49.74 -27.71
N SER A 377 11.99 49.09 -26.71
CA SER A 377 13.25 48.34 -26.83
C SER A 377 13.09 46.83 -27.07
N GLU A 378 11.86 46.36 -27.26
CA GLU A 378 11.53 44.95 -27.42
C GLU A 378 11.15 44.61 -28.86
N LYS A 379 11.51 43.41 -29.30
CA LYS A 379 11.10 42.87 -30.60
C LYS A 379 10.40 41.54 -30.44
N ARG A 380 9.35 41.30 -31.24
CA ARG A 380 8.71 39.98 -31.35
C ARG A 380 9.75 38.94 -31.79
N PHE A 381 9.77 37.81 -31.10
CA PHE A 381 10.69 36.71 -31.35
C PHE A 381 9.95 35.44 -31.78
N SER A 382 8.87 35.08 -31.08
CA SER A 382 8.04 33.93 -31.42
C SER A 382 6.63 34.08 -30.88
N GLU A 383 5.68 33.40 -31.51
CA GLU A 383 4.29 33.30 -31.08
C GLU A 383 3.96 31.85 -30.74
N ILE A 384 3.17 31.65 -29.68
CA ILE A 384 2.75 30.36 -29.18
C ILE A 384 1.23 30.41 -28.99
N GLU A 385 0.51 29.60 -29.76
CA GLU A 385 -0.94 29.50 -29.69
C GLU A 385 -1.36 28.63 -28.50
N GLY A 386 -2.22 29.16 -27.64
CA GLY A 386 -2.83 28.47 -26.51
C GLY A 386 -4.27 28.07 -26.75
N GLN A 387 -4.95 27.62 -25.69
CA GLN A 387 -6.36 27.24 -25.78
C GLN A 387 -7.26 28.47 -25.77
N GLY A 388 -8.31 28.47 -26.60
CA GLY A 388 -9.36 29.51 -26.59
C GLY A 388 -8.87 30.90 -27.02
N GLU A 389 -8.24 31.00 -28.20
CA GLU A 389 -7.75 32.26 -28.82
C GLU A 389 -6.63 32.99 -28.06
N VAL A 390 -6.10 32.42 -26.97
CA VAL A 390 -4.98 33.02 -26.24
C VAL A 390 -3.67 32.82 -27.00
N VAL A 391 -3.08 33.90 -27.52
CA VAL A 391 -1.74 33.86 -28.11
C VAL A 391 -0.72 34.44 -27.13
N TYR A 392 0.39 33.72 -26.96
CA TYR A 392 1.54 34.17 -26.18
C TYR A 392 2.63 34.70 -27.10
N ILE A 393 2.97 35.97 -26.92
CA ILE A 393 4.04 36.65 -27.66
C ILE A 393 5.31 36.63 -26.81
N VAL A 394 6.36 36.03 -27.34
CA VAL A 394 7.70 36.08 -26.76
C VAL A 394 8.43 37.26 -27.40
N THR A 395 8.93 38.16 -26.57
CA THR A 395 9.70 39.34 -26.97
C THR A 395 11.13 39.23 -26.48
N VAL A 396 12.07 39.86 -27.20
CA VAL A 396 13.49 39.93 -26.84
C VAL A 396 13.88 41.38 -26.64
N HIS A 397 14.50 41.67 -25.49
CA HIS A 397 15.09 42.98 -25.23
C HIS A 397 16.41 43.14 -26.00
N GLN A 398 16.54 44.25 -26.73
CA GLN A 398 17.72 44.51 -27.56
C GLN A 398 18.96 45.00 -26.78
N ASN A 399 18.80 45.46 -25.53
CA ASN A 399 19.87 46.09 -24.75
C ASN A 399 20.25 45.36 -23.45
N LYS A 400 21.55 45.39 -23.12
CA LYS A 400 22.23 44.67 -22.01
C LYS A 400 21.87 45.14 -20.60
N GLU A 401 20.93 46.06 -20.42
CA GLU A 401 20.57 46.48 -19.08
C GLU A 401 19.79 45.35 -18.39
N LYS A 402 20.43 44.75 -17.39
CA LYS A 402 19.82 43.77 -16.50
C LYS A 402 18.47 44.34 -16.05
N LEU A 403 17.37 43.70 -16.47
CA LEU A 403 16.06 43.85 -15.85
C LEU A 403 16.25 43.60 -14.35
N ARG A 404 16.39 44.69 -13.59
CA ARG A 404 16.23 44.70 -12.14
C ARG A 404 14.73 44.82 -11.91
N LEU A 405 14.12 43.70 -11.55
CA LEU A 405 12.88 43.65 -10.78
C LEU A 405 13.29 43.42 -9.33
#